data_AF-A0A430EKR8-F1
#
_entry.id   AF-A0A430EKR8-F1
#
_cell.length_a   1.000
_cell.length_b   1.000
_cell.length_c   1.000
_cell.angle_alpha   90.00
_cell.angle_beta   90.00
_cell.angle_gamma   90.00
#
_symmetry.space_group_name_H-M   'P 1'
#
loop_
_entity.id
_entity.type
_entity.pdbx_description
1 polymer ?
#
loop_
_entity_poly.entity_id
_entity_poly.type
_entity_poly.pdbx_seq_one_letter_code
_entity_poly.pdbx_strand_id
1 'polypeptide(L)'
;MGDSLLGADQWCWVVEGEIGDPSATSEVAYSGTETDDPDDPVWSFSVRRERWRAGASDAKLLSIADDAPRRVIWMRCENGAVFAPYDGGFDLFPTSWEAVNQLQAAWPDWLSDHPAGL
;
A
#
# COMPACT_ATOMS: atom_id res chain seq x y z
N MET A 1 -11.10 -5.36 -3.51
CA MET A 1 -10.72 -5.04 -2.12
C MET A 1 -10.23 -3.62 -1.96
N GLY A 2 -9.19 -3.18 -2.69
CA GLY A 2 -8.69 -1.80 -2.54
C GLY A 2 -9.80 -0.74 -2.66
N ASP A 3 -10.77 -0.95 -3.56
CA ASP A 3 -11.95 -0.09 -3.69
C ASP A 3 -12.82 -0.02 -2.43
N SER A 4 -12.93 -1.10 -1.67
CA SER A 4 -13.75 -1.16 -0.44
C SER A 4 -13.12 -0.39 0.71
N LEU A 5 -11.79 -0.21 0.69
CA LEU A 5 -11.06 0.54 1.72
C LEU A 5 -10.77 1.98 1.26
N LEU A 6 -10.17 2.12 0.09
CA LEU A 6 -9.68 3.40 -0.45
C LEU A 6 -10.78 4.16 -1.21
N GLY A 7 -11.82 3.47 -1.67
CA GLY A 7 -12.87 4.04 -2.51
C GLY A 7 -12.46 4.17 -3.98
N ALA A 8 -13.37 3.84 -4.89
CA ALA A 8 -13.14 4.01 -6.32
C ALA A 8 -12.96 5.49 -6.72
N ASP A 9 -11.94 5.76 -7.55
CA ASP A 9 -11.53 7.08 -8.05
C ASP A 9 -11.23 8.12 -6.94
N GLN A 10 -10.98 7.67 -5.72
CA GLN A 10 -10.59 8.54 -4.61
C GLN A 10 -9.11 8.91 -4.68
N TRP A 11 -8.78 10.11 -4.21
CA TRP A 11 -7.40 10.53 -4.08
C TRP A 11 -6.69 9.76 -2.96
N CYS A 12 -5.53 9.21 -3.30
CA CYS A 12 -4.63 8.57 -2.36
C CYS A 12 -3.26 9.23 -2.41
N TRP A 13 -2.66 9.39 -1.24
CA TRP A 13 -1.22 9.49 -1.13
C TRP A 13 -0.63 8.12 -1.44
N VAL A 14 0.34 8.10 -2.35
CA VAL A 14 1.11 6.90 -2.66
C VAL A 14 2.52 7.14 -2.17
N VAL A 15 2.95 6.34 -1.21
CA VAL A 15 4.32 6.34 -0.71
C VAL A 15 4.99 5.11 -1.29
N GLU A 16 6.05 5.31 -2.04
CA GLU A 16 6.76 4.26 -2.76
C GLU A 16 8.23 4.34 -2.42
N GLY A 17 8.83 3.20 -2.08
CA GLY A 17 10.25 3.06 -1.83
C GLY A 17 10.84 1.99 -2.74
N GLU A 18 12.02 2.23 -3.30
CA GLU A 18 12.74 1.23 -4.10
C GLU A 18 14.26 1.39 -3.96
N ILE A 19 14.97 0.27 -4.10
CA ILE A 19 16.43 0.29 -4.16
C ILE A 19 16.88 0.67 -5.58
N GLY A 20 17.74 1.67 -5.69
CA GLY A 20 18.28 2.17 -6.96
C GLY A 20 17.69 3.51 -7.40
N ASP A 21 17.90 3.84 -8.68
CA ASP A 21 17.39 5.09 -9.25
C ASP A 21 15.85 5.06 -9.27
N PRO A 22 15.19 6.10 -8.74
CA PRO A 22 13.74 6.14 -8.73
C PRO A 22 13.23 6.11 -10.17
N SER A 23 12.33 5.16 -10.44
CA SER A 23 11.57 5.05 -11.67
C SER A 23 10.83 6.37 -11.90
N ALA A 24 11.37 7.18 -12.82
CA ALA A 24 10.90 8.53 -13.10
C ALA A 24 9.38 8.56 -13.31
N THR A 25 8.63 9.18 -12.39
CA THR A 25 7.21 9.46 -12.62
C THR A 25 6.65 10.63 -11.80
N SER A 26 5.99 11.53 -12.52
CA SER A 26 4.97 12.49 -12.06
C SER A 26 5.40 13.57 -11.04
N GLU A 27 4.51 14.54 -10.79
CA GLU A 27 4.70 15.60 -9.78
C GLU A 27 4.82 14.99 -8.38
N VAL A 28 6.06 14.80 -7.94
CA VAL A 28 6.41 14.29 -6.63
C VAL A 28 6.16 15.38 -5.59
N ALA A 29 5.35 15.10 -4.58
CA ALA A 29 5.10 16.02 -3.48
C ALA A 29 6.26 16.03 -2.47
N TYR A 30 6.93 14.88 -2.30
CA TYR A 30 8.10 14.74 -1.44
C TYR A 30 8.94 13.54 -1.90
N SER A 31 10.27 13.64 -1.82
CA SER A 31 11.18 12.52 -2.08
C SER A 31 12.45 12.66 -1.28
N GLY A 32 13.13 11.54 -1.07
CA GLY A 32 14.45 11.51 -0.49
C GLY A 32 15.08 10.13 -0.64
N THR A 33 16.21 9.96 0.01
CA THR A 33 16.95 8.70 0.05
C THR A 33 17.38 8.42 1.48
N GLU A 34 17.24 7.19 1.96
CA GLU A 34 17.71 6.77 3.28
C GLU A 34 18.52 5.47 3.17
N THR A 35 19.45 5.29 4.10
CA THR A 35 20.14 4.03 4.34
C THR A 35 20.38 3.88 5.84
N ASP A 36 20.23 2.66 6.37
CA ASP A 36 20.49 2.38 7.78
C ASP A 36 21.99 2.24 8.06
N ASP A 37 22.74 1.65 7.12
CA ASP A 37 24.20 1.50 7.15
C ASP A 37 24.82 2.01 5.83
N PRO A 38 26.02 2.62 5.83
CA PRO A 38 26.73 2.98 4.60
C PRO A 38 27.04 1.80 3.65
N ASP A 39 27.10 0.56 4.16
CA ASP A 39 27.32 -0.65 3.36
C ASP A 39 26.01 -1.27 2.83
N ASP A 40 24.85 -0.78 3.29
CA ASP A 40 23.53 -1.24 2.85
C ASP A 40 23.06 -0.55 1.56
N PRO A 41 22.13 -1.17 0.82
CA PRO A 41 21.50 -0.52 -0.31
C PRO A 41 20.73 0.73 0.10
N VAL A 42 20.98 1.83 -0.60
CA VAL A 42 20.24 3.09 -0.42
C VAL A 42 18.82 2.94 -0.98
N TRP A 43 17.84 3.23 -0.15
CA TRP A 43 16.43 3.30 -0.54
C TRP A 43 16.09 4.69 -1.03
N SER A 44 15.58 4.78 -2.25
CA SER A 44 14.91 5.97 -2.78
C SER A 44 13.44 5.89 -2.40
N PHE A 45 12.87 6.96 -1.85
CA PHE A 45 11.44 7.03 -1.56
C PHE A 45 10.79 8.28 -2.19
N SER A 46 9.53 8.15 -2.55
CA SER A 46 8.72 9.22 -3.11
C SER A 46 7.30 9.19 -2.58
N VAL A 47 6.70 10.37 -2.49
CA VAL A 47 5.31 10.59 -2.10
C VAL A 47 4.64 11.40 -3.20
N ARG A 48 3.51 10.90 -3.69
CA ARG A 48 2.72 11.55 -4.74
C ARG A 48 1.23 11.35 -4.49
N ARG A 49 0.40 12.10 -5.23
CA ARG A 49 -1.06 11.90 -5.22
C ARG A 49 -1.50 11.23 -6.50
N GLU A 50 -2.27 10.17 -6.37
CA GLU A 50 -2.88 9.46 -7.49
C GLU A 50 -4.33 9.13 -7.16
N ARG A 51 -5.16 8.98 -8.21
CA ARG A 51 -6.51 8.43 -8.02
C ARG A 51 -6.43 6.93 -7.99
N TRP A 52 -7.01 6.33 -6.95
CA TRP A 52 -7.12 4.89 -6.84
C TRP A 52 -8.11 4.35 -7.87
N ARG A 53 -7.66 3.37 -8.66
CA ARG A 53 -8.48 2.64 -9.63
C ARG A 53 -8.05 1.18 -9.62
N ALA A 54 -8.99 0.28 -9.42
CA ALA A 54 -8.75 -1.14 -9.57
C ALA A 54 -8.08 -1.43 -10.95
N GLY A 55 -7.06 -2.28 -10.96
CA GLY A 55 -6.29 -2.62 -12.16
C GLY A 55 -5.15 -1.65 -12.51
N ALA A 56 -5.16 -0.41 -12.01
CA ALA A 56 -4.15 0.59 -12.39
C ALA A 56 -2.77 0.34 -11.78
N SER A 57 -2.72 -0.39 -10.66
CA SER A 57 -1.49 -0.69 -9.92
C SER A 57 -1.04 -2.14 -10.04
N ASP A 58 -1.64 -2.94 -10.93
CA ASP A 58 -1.40 -4.39 -11.00
C ASP A 58 0.08 -4.72 -11.25
N ALA A 59 0.77 -3.97 -12.11
CA ALA A 59 2.20 -4.15 -12.34
C ALA A 59 3.04 -3.91 -11.07
N LYS A 60 2.63 -2.97 -10.21
CA LYS A 60 3.30 -2.72 -8.92
C LYS A 60 2.99 -3.83 -7.92
N LEU A 61 1.74 -4.27 -7.85
CA LEU A 61 1.33 -5.37 -6.98
C LEU A 61 2.03 -6.68 -7.34
N LEU A 62 2.15 -6.98 -8.64
CA LEU A 62 2.92 -8.13 -9.13
C LEU A 62 4.40 -8.03 -8.76
N SER A 63 5.01 -6.85 -8.97
CA SER A 63 6.40 -6.62 -8.58
C SER A 63 6.65 -6.85 -7.09
N ILE A 64 5.68 -6.55 -6.22
CA ILE A 64 5.79 -6.78 -4.78
C ILE A 64 5.64 -8.26 -4.44
N ALA A 65 4.73 -8.95 -5.12
CA ALA A 65 4.54 -10.40 -4.97
C ALA A 65 5.75 -11.21 -5.50
N ASP A 66 6.53 -10.65 -6.42
CA ASP A 66 7.77 -11.25 -6.93
C ASP A 66 9.00 -10.91 -6.04
N ASP A 67 8.80 -10.39 -4.83
CA ASP A 67 9.85 -9.97 -3.88
C ASP A 67 10.88 -8.99 -4.50
N ALA A 68 10.42 -8.15 -5.44
CA ALA A 68 11.26 -7.07 -5.95
C ALA A 68 11.57 -6.08 -4.80
N PRO A 69 12.72 -5.39 -4.83
CA PRO A 69 13.10 -4.39 -3.82
C PRO A 69 12.31 -3.09 -3.99
N ARG A 70 10.98 -3.20 -3.95
CA ARG A 70 10.00 -2.13 -4.09
C ARG A 70 8.92 -2.32 -3.02
N ARG A 71 8.58 -1.23 -2.35
CA ARG A 71 7.52 -1.15 -1.35
C ARG A 71 6.58 -0.04 -1.75
N VAL A 72 5.29 -0.25 -1.56
CA VAL A 72 4.29 0.80 -1.80
C VAL A 72 3.18 0.71 -0.77
N ILE A 73 2.70 1.86 -0.34
CA ILE A 73 1.47 1.97 0.44
C ILE A 73 0.57 3.03 -0.20
N TRP A 74 -0.73 2.79 -0.14
CA TRP A 74 -1.75 3.77 -0.52
C TRP A 74 -2.50 4.21 0.72
N MET A 75 -2.56 5.52 0.94
CA MET A 75 -3.31 6.14 2.03
C MET A 75 -4.37 7.06 1.43
N ARG A 76 -5.66 6.79 1.69
CA ARG A 76 -6.75 7.65 1.22
C ARG A 76 -6.60 9.05 1.82
N CYS A 77 -6.57 10.09 0.98
CA CYS A 77 -6.33 11.45 1.43
C CYS A 77 -7.43 11.99 2.36
N GLU A 78 -8.67 11.54 2.17
CA GLU A 78 -9.84 12.08 2.87
C GLU A 78 -9.92 11.63 4.34
N ASN A 79 -9.64 10.35 4.62
CA ASN A 79 -9.84 9.77 5.95
C ASN A 79 -8.61 9.08 6.53
N GLY A 80 -7.56 8.87 5.74
CA GLY A 80 -6.33 8.21 6.17
C GLY A 80 -6.35 6.68 6.19
N ALA A 81 -7.34 6.03 5.58
CA ALA A 81 -7.35 4.56 5.44
C ALA A 81 -6.14 4.08 4.62
N VAL A 82 -5.48 3.00 5.04
CA VAL A 82 -4.22 2.53 4.42
C VAL A 82 -4.33 1.11 3.86
N PHE A 83 -3.90 0.94 2.62
CA PHE A 83 -3.66 -0.34 1.96
C PHE A 83 -2.16 -0.55 1.77
N ALA A 84 -1.60 -1.60 2.36
CA ALA A 84 -0.17 -1.88 2.38
C ALA A 84 0.12 -3.33 1.93
N PRO A 85 0.31 -3.59 0.63
CA PRO A 85 0.70 -4.92 0.13
C PRO A 85 2.13 -5.31 0.50
N TYR A 86 2.34 -6.62 0.59
CA TYR A 86 3.65 -7.27 0.77
C TYR A 86 3.63 -8.66 0.09
N ASP A 87 4.79 -9.31 -0.03
CA ASP A 87 4.85 -10.67 -0.59
C ASP A 87 4.01 -11.65 0.23
N GLY A 88 3.00 -12.25 -0.40
CA GLY A 88 2.05 -13.16 0.22
C GLY A 88 0.78 -12.52 0.78
N GLY A 89 0.60 -11.20 0.72
CA GLY A 89 -0.62 -10.57 1.24
C GLY A 89 -0.64 -9.04 1.25
N PHE A 90 -1.41 -8.49 2.20
CA PHE A 90 -1.50 -7.05 2.45
C PHE A 90 -2.03 -6.81 3.85
N ASP A 91 -1.67 -5.65 4.40
CA ASP A 91 -2.27 -5.11 5.62
C ASP A 91 -3.28 -4.02 5.25
N LEU A 92 -4.40 -4.01 5.97
CA LEU A 92 -5.45 -3.01 5.85
C LEU A 92 -5.55 -2.24 7.16
N PHE A 93 -5.60 -0.92 7.08
CA PHE A 93 -5.83 -0.04 8.22
C PHE A 93 -7.10 0.79 7.98
N PRO A 94 -8.30 0.26 8.30
CA PRO A 94 -9.54 1.02 8.26
C PRO A 94 -9.58 2.05 9.39
N THR A 95 -10.35 3.12 9.19
CA THR A 95 -10.40 4.25 10.12
C THR A 95 -11.56 4.18 11.11
N SER A 96 -12.35 3.10 11.09
CA SER A 96 -13.47 2.88 12.00
C SER A 96 -13.76 1.39 12.21
N TRP A 97 -14.34 1.05 13.37
CA TRP A 97 -14.82 -0.31 13.66
C TRP A 97 -15.92 -0.77 12.70
N GLU A 98 -16.74 0.16 12.22
CA GLU A 98 -17.76 -0.15 11.21
C GLU A 98 -17.11 -0.64 9.91
N ALA A 99 -16.06 0.05 9.45
CA ALA A 99 -15.31 -0.36 8.26
C ALA A 99 -14.61 -1.72 8.47
N VAL A 100 -14.06 -1.97 9.66
CA VAL A 100 -13.51 -3.30 10.01
C VAL A 100 -14.59 -4.38 9.88
N ASN A 101 -15.76 -4.18 10.51
CA ASN A 101 -16.85 -5.16 10.46
C ASN A 101 -17.36 -5.40 9.03
N GLN A 102 -17.42 -4.37 8.20
CA GLN A 102 -17.81 -4.50 6.79
C GLN A 102 -16.78 -5.33 6.00
N LEU A 103 -15.48 -5.12 6.22
CA LEU A 103 -14.43 -5.94 5.61
C LEU A 103 -14.52 -7.40 6.08
N GLN A 104 -14.67 -7.63 7.39
CA GLN A 104 -14.82 -8.98 7.94
C GLN A 104 -16.02 -9.73 7.33
N ALA A 105 -17.17 -9.06 7.20
CA ALA A 105 -18.36 -9.66 6.60
C ALA A 105 -18.22 -9.93 5.10
N ALA A 106 -17.42 -9.14 4.39
CA ALA A 106 -17.20 -9.30 2.95
C ALA A 106 -16.15 -10.36 2.60
N TRP A 107 -15.20 -10.64 3.51
CA TRP A 107 -14.18 -11.68 3.35
C TRP A 107 -14.06 -12.56 4.61
N PRO A 108 -15.10 -13.35 4.91
CA PRO A 108 -15.11 -14.18 6.13
C PRO A 108 -13.98 -15.21 6.15
N ASP A 109 -13.62 -15.76 4.98
CA ASP A 109 -12.62 -16.81 4.83
C ASP A 109 -11.16 -16.35 5.10
N TRP A 110 -10.94 -15.06 5.34
CA TRP A 110 -9.62 -14.52 5.63
C TRP A 110 -9.33 -14.38 7.11
N LEU A 111 -10.37 -14.46 7.93
CA LEU A 111 -10.21 -14.47 9.37
C LEU A 111 -9.91 -15.89 9.79
N SER A 112 -8.92 -16.05 10.66
CA SER A 112 -8.71 -17.34 11.28
C SER A 112 -9.97 -17.76 12.04
N ASP A 113 -10.39 -19.01 11.86
CA ASP A 113 -11.42 -19.67 12.67
C ASP A 113 -11.00 -19.83 14.14
N HIS A 114 -9.72 -19.56 14.44
CA HIS A 114 -9.20 -19.63 15.79
C HIS A 114 -9.83 -18.53 16.66
N PRO A 115 -10.32 -18.85 17.88
CA PRO A 115 -10.98 -17.86 18.76
C PRO A 115 -10.12 -16.64 19.14
N ALA A 116 -8.81 -16.77 19.01
CA ALA A 116 -7.85 -15.68 19.25
C ALA A 116 -7.48 -14.88 17.99
N GLY A 117 -8.03 -15.23 16.82
CA GLY A 117 -7.74 -14.58 15.54
C GLY A 117 -6.36 -14.86 14.96
N LEU A 118 -5.77 -16.03 15.29
CA LEU A 118 -4.45 -16.48 14.84
C LEU A 118 -4.57 -17.62 13.82
#